data_AF-A0AB37SX60-F1
#
_entry.id   AF-A0AB37SX60-F1
#
_cell.length_a   1.000
_cell.length_b   1.000
_cell.length_c   1.000
_cell.angle_alpha   90.00
_cell.angle_beta   90.00
_cell.angle_gamma   90.00
#
_symmetry.space_group_name_H-M   'P 1'
#
loop_
_entity.id
_entity.type
_entity.pdbx_description
1 polymer ?
#
loop_
_entity_poly.entity_id
_entity_poly.type
_entity_poly.pdbx_seq_one_letter_code
_entity_poly.pdbx_strand_id
1 'polypeptide(L)'
;MTVSQPREPIPEAAPPDELPAGGEVAALDTPPSHRWGFGAFLLVEAVLLASAAFISVLLGDVQPGQPLPMRMVLLGTMVPTMIAAGVALLITRLRGNGPFVDLRIGWSWADVKIGLKLGVLGLGFTSLAAYVWTQVVGNENATSAISALVEDRRMSVSAAVVMFIYLWLVGPICEEIIYRGLLWGAVERLTWRTERWGRIAAFLVSTAVFAASHLEPLRTTLLLVIAIPIGLARVFTGRLLGSIVAHQVNNFLPAVTILLASLGIAAF
;
A
#
# COMPACT_ATOMS: atom_id res chain seq x y z
N MET A 1 2.74 -63.64 -62.22
CA MET A 1 1.46 -63.52 -61.47
C MET A 1 1.70 -62.53 -60.35
N THR A 2 1.22 -61.30 -60.51
CA THR A 2 1.31 -60.23 -59.51
C THR A 2 -0.09 -59.65 -59.40
N VAL A 3 -0.73 -59.92 -58.27
CA VAL A 3 -2.11 -59.54 -57.96
C VAL A 3 -2.13 -58.05 -57.63
N SER A 4 -2.91 -57.28 -58.40
CA SER A 4 -3.17 -55.86 -58.17
C SER A 4 -4.05 -55.70 -56.92
N GLN A 5 -3.55 -55.03 -55.90
CA GLN A 5 -4.34 -54.64 -54.72
C GLN A 5 -5.35 -53.53 -55.11
N PRO A 6 -6.59 -53.53 -54.58
CA PRO A 6 -7.52 -52.42 -54.79
C PRO A 6 -7.04 -51.18 -54.03
N ARG A 7 -7.12 -49.99 -54.65
CA ARG A 7 -6.89 -48.71 -53.97
C ARG A 7 -7.98 -48.51 -52.91
N GLU A 8 -7.58 -48.21 -51.67
CA GLU A 8 -8.50 -47.70 -50.65
C GLU A 8 -9.14 -46.38 -51.12
N PRO A 9 -10.44 -46.15 -50.83
CA PRO A 9 -11.08 -44.88 -51.12
C PRO A 9 -10.51 -43.79 -50.20
N ILE A 10 -10.21 -42.63 -50.79
CA ILE A 10 -9.85 -41.40 -50.08
C ILE A 10 -11.05 -41.01 -49.20
N PRO A 11 -10.89 -40.75 -47.90
CA PRO A 11 -12.00 -40.30 -47.05
C PRO A 11 -12.57 -39.00 -47.61
N GLU A 12 -13.87 -39.01 -47.91
CA GLU A 12 -14.64 -37.86 -48.33
C GLU A 12 -14.60 -36.79 -47.22
N ALA A 13 -14.26 -35.56 -47.59
CA ALA A 13 -14.21 -34.45 -46.65
C ALA A 13 -15.60 -34.25 -46.01
N ALA A 14 -15.64 -34.27 -44.67
CA ALA A 14 -16.87 -34.10 -43.91
C ALA A 14 -17.58 -32.77 -44.28
N PRO A 15 -18.93 -32.75 -44.30
CA PRO A 15 -19.70 -31.54 -44.62
C PRO A 15 -19.46 -30.43 -43.59
N PRO A 16 -19.67 -29.14 -43.94
CA PRO A 16 -19.17 -27.99 -43.16
C PRO A 16 -19.85 -27.75 -41.79
N ASP A 17 -20.77 -28.60 -41.34
CA ASP A 17 -21.63 -28.31 -40.19
C ASP A 17 -21.39 -29.18 -38.94
N GLU A 18 -20.28 -29.92 -38.88
CA GLU A 18 -19.83 -30.57 -37.64
C GLU A 18 -18.47 -30.03 -37.19
N LEU A 19 -18.45 -28.74 -36.81
CA LEU A 19 -17.48 -28.28 -35.82
C LEU A 19 -17.83 -29.01 -34.51
N PRO A 20 -16.91 -29.78 -33.90
CA PRO A 20 -17.16 -30.33 -32.58
C PRO A 20 -17.51 -29.16 -31.66
N ALA A 21 -18.73 -29.21 -31.10
CA ALA A 21 -19.22 -28.26 -30.13
C ALA A 21 -18.11 -27.99 -29.12
N GLY A 22 -17.73 -26.72 -29.03
CA GLY A 22 -16.50 -26.24 -28.40
C GLY A 22 -16.13 -27.06 -27.18
N GLY A 23 -15.03 -27.81 -27.32
CA GLY A 23 -14.28 -28.30 -26.18
C GLY A 23 -14.09 -27.11 -25.25
N GLU A 24 -14.44 -27.34 -23.98
CA GLU A 24 -14.25 -26.41 -22.87
C GLU A 24 -13.02 -25.56 -23.14
N VAL A 25 -13.26 -24.28 -23.44
CA VAL A 25 -12.22 -23.28 -23.33
C VAL A 25 -11.80 -23.38 -21.88
N ALA A 26 -10.69 -24.08 -21.65
CA ALA A 26 -10.13 -24.33 -20.34
C ALA A 26 -10.27 -23.05 -19.54
N ALA A 27 -11.11 -23.09 -18.51
CA ALA A 27 -11.39 -21.95 -17.67
C ALA A 27 -10.04 -21.39 -17.24
N LEU A 28 -9.65 -20.23 -17.80
CA LEU A 28 -8.36 -19.61 -17.54
C LEU A 28 -8.23 -19.52 -16.03
N ASP A 29 -7.26 -20.27 -15.48
CA ASP A 29 -7.04 -20.55 -14.06
C ASP A 29 -7.21 -19.28 -13.22
N THR A 30 -8.45 -19.03 -12.79
CA THR A 30 -8.73 -17.93 -11.88
C THR A 30 -8.33 -18.46 -10.52
N PRO A 31 -7.33 -17.87 -9.85
CA PRO A 31 -6.86 -18.41 -8.59
C PRO A 31 -8.04 -18.55 -7.62
N PRO A 32 -8.12 -19.64 -6.84
CA PRO A 32 -9.26 -19.90 -5.99
C PRO A 32 -9.52 -18.72 -5.05
N SER A 33 -10.78 -18.45 -4.75
CA SER A 33 -11.12 -17.33 -3.87
C SER A 33 -10.45 -17.50 -2.50
N HIS A 34 -9.74 -16.46 -2.03
CA HIS A 34 -9.14 -16.47 -0.69
C HIS A 34 -10.25 -16.51 0.39
N ARG A 35 -9.90 -16.86 1.63
CA ARG A 35 -10.82 -17.06 2.77
C ARG A 35 -10.77 -15.94 3.81
N TRP A 36 -10.03 -14.87 3.54
CA TRP A 36 -9.97 -13.66 4.37
C TRP A 36 -10.83 -12.52 3.79
N GLY A 37 -11.28 -11.60 4.65
CA GLY A 37 -12.12 -10.45 4.29
C GLY A 37 -11.92 -9.31 5.30
N PHE A 38 -12.93 -8.48 5.55
CA PHE A 38 -12.78 -7.28 6.40
C PHE A 38 -12.27 -7.57 7.83
N GLY A 39 -12.63 -8.72 8.41
CA GLY A 39 -12.12 -9.14 9.72
C GLY A 39 -10.60 -9.34 9.78
N ALA A 40 -9.95 -9.67 8.65
CA ALA A 40 -8.49 -9.73 8.57
C ALA A 40 -7.85 -8.35 8.68
N PHE A 41 -8.46 -7.35 8.03
CA PHE A 41 -8.02 -5.96 8.15
C PHE A 41 -8.19 -5.44 9.59
N LEU A 42 -9.35 -5.68 10.21
CA LEU A 42 -9.58 -5.30 11.61
C LEU A 42 -8.58 -5.94 12.58
N LEU A 43 -8.20 -7.20 12.35
CA LEU A 43 -7.16 -7.86 13.15
C LEU A 43 -5.79 -7.19 12.95
N VAL A 44 -5.43 -6.82 11.72
CA VAL A 44 -4.17 -6.12 11.43
C VAL A 44 -4.12 -4.76 12.11
N GLU A 45 -5.20 -3.98 12.08
CA GLU A 45 -5.32 -2.70 12.81
C GLU A 45 -5.26 -2.91 14.32
N ALA A 46 -5.93 -3.94 14.85
CA ALA A 46 -5.87 -4.27 16.27
C ALA A 46 -4.43 -4.63 16.71
N VAL A 47 -3.69 -5.38 15.88
CA VAL A 47 -2.27 -5.71 16.13
C VAL A 47 -1.40 -4.46 16.06
N LEU A 48 -1.65 -3.55 15.10
CA LEU A 48 -0.94 -2.27 15.01
C LEU A 48 -1.11 -1.47 16.31
N LEU A 49 -2.35 -1.25 16.75
CA LEU A 49 -2.65 -0.49 17.97
C LEU A 49 -2.12 -1.19 19.22
N ALA A 50 -2.29 -2.51 19.33
CA ALA A 50 -1.81 -3.29 20.46
C ALA A 50 -0.28 -3.28 20.56
N SER A 51 0.43 -3.40 19.45
CA SER A 51 1.90 -3.34 19.43
C SER A 51 2.43 -1.94 19.74
N ALA A 52 1.77 -0.88 19.25
CA ALA A 52 2.10 0.49 19.62
C ALA A 52 1.91 0.74 21.13
N ALA A 53 0.76 0.33 21.68
CA ALA A 53 0.48 0.44 23.11
C ALA A 53 1.46 -0.39 23.96
N PHE A 54 1.75 -1.62 23.54
CA PHE A 54 2.68 -2.50 24.24
C PHE A 54 4.11 -1.96 24.24
N ILE A 55 4.59 -1.41 23.12
CA ILE A 55 5.89 -0.73 23.06
C ILE A 55 5.90 0.45 24.03
N SER A 56 4.85 1.27 24.06
CA SER A 56 4.73 2.37 25.02
C SER A 56 4.88 1.89 26.48
N VAL A 57 4.20 0.79 26.84
CA VAL A 57 4.28 0.19 28.19
C VAL A 57 5.66 -0.39 28.50
N LEU A 58 6.26 -1.15 27.58
CA LEU A 58 7.58 -1.77 27.77
C LEU A 58 8.69 -0.74 27.98
N LEU A 59 8.51 0.45 27.43
CA LEU A 59 9.48 1.54 27.49
C LEU A 59 9.44 2.29 28.83
N GLY A 60 8.42 2.06 29.66
CA GLY A 60 8.29 2.58 31.02
C GLY A 60 7.87 4.04 31.10
N ASP A 61 7.70 4.54 32.34
CA ASP A 61 7.31 5.92 32.58
C ASP A 61 8.41 6.89 32.15
N VAL A 62 8.07 7.75 31.20
CA VAL A 62 8.90 8.87 30.78
C VAL A 62 8.64 10.01 31.76
N GLN A 63 9.69 10.51 32.41
CA GLN A 63 9.56 11.61 33.35
C GLN A 63 8.88 12.81 32.65
N PRO A 64 7.83 13.40 33.24
CA PRO A 64 7.16 14.55 32.68
C PRO A 64 8.17 15.67 32.35
N GLY A 65 8.10 16.20 31.13
CA GLY A 65 8.98 17.28 30.66
C GLY A 65 10.34 16.83 30.10
N GLN A 66 10.67 15.53 30.14
CA GLN A 66 11.86 15.00 29.47
C GLN A 66 11.49 14.47 28.07
N PRO A 67 12.26 14.81 27.03
CA PRO A 67 11.93 14.40 25.68
C PRO A 67 12.30 12.92 25.45
N LEU A 68 11.43 12.17 24.76
CA LEU A 68 11.54 10.71 24.61
C LEU A 68 12.93 10.26 24.11
N PRO A 69 13.55 9.21 24.68
CA PRO A 69 14.78 8.66 24.13
C PRO A 69 14.63 8.31 22.64
N MET A 70 15.61 8.65 21.80
CA MET A 70 15.49 8.48 20.34
C MET A 70 15.18 7.04 19.89
N ARG A 71 15.74 6.05 20.59
CA ARG A 71 15.40 4.63 20.36
C ARG A 71 13.90 4.34 20.49
N MET A 72 13.21 5.04 21.38
CA MET A 72 11.77 4.88 21.60
C MET A 72 10.98 5.49 20.45
N VAL A 73 11.40 6.65 19.96
CA VAL A 73 10.81 7.28 18.77
C VAL A 73 10.97 6.36 17.56
N LEU A 74 12.16 5.81 17.33
CA LEU A 74 12.39 4.86 16.22
C LEU A 74 11.53 3.60 16.36
N LEU A 75 11.59 2.93 17.53
CA LEU A 75 10.87 1.67 17.73
C LEU A 75 9.36 1.87 17.68
N GLY A 76 8.84 2.91 18.33
CA GLY A 76 7.41 3.24 18.37
C GLY A 76 6.86 3.62 16.99
N THR A 77 7.65 4.30 16.16
CA THR A 77 7.25 4.66 14.79
C THR A 77 7.34 3.48 13.82
N MET A 78 8.32 2.59 13.96
CA MET A 78 8.63 1.59 12.94
C MET A 78 7.99 0.22 13.20
N VAL A 79 8.13 -0.27 14.44
CA VAL A 79 7.85 -1.67 14.74
C VAL A 79 6.36 -2.01 14.61
N PRO A 80 5.40 -1.19 15.11
CA PRO A 80 3.98 -1.51 15.00
C PRO A 80 3.51 -1.74 13.56
N THR A 81 3.86 -0.82 12.66
CA THR A 81 3.46 -0.89 11.24
C THR A 81 4.12 -2.06 10.53
N MET A 82 5.39 -2.36 10.83
CA MET A 82 6.09 -3.53 10.28
C MET A 82 5.47 -4.85 10.75
N ILE A 83 5.09 -4.96 12.04
CA ILE A 83 4.38 -6.13 12.57
C ILE A 83 3.03 -6.27 11.88
N ALA A 84 2.26 -5.19 11.78
CA ALA A 84 0.94 -5.18 11.14
C ALA A 84 1.01 -5.64 9.67
N ALA A 85 1.98 -5.12 8.89
CA ALA A 85 2.22 -5.55 7.53
C ALA A 85 2.65 -7.03 7.47
N GLY A 86 3.50 -7.48 8.41
CA GLY A 86 3.88 -8.89 8.54
C GLY A 86 2.67 -9.81 8.78
N VAL A 87 1.74 -9.40 9.66
CA VAL A 87 0.49 -10.12 9.92
C VAL A 87 -0.41 -10.13 8.69
N ALA A 88 -0.52 -9.02 7.95
CA ALA A 88 -1.26 -8.98 6.68
C ALA A 88 -0.72 -10.00 5.67
N LEU A 89 0.61 -10.06 5.50
CA LEU A 89 1.26 -11.04 4.63
C LEU A 89 1.05 -12.47 5.13
N LEU A 90 1.10 -12.70 6.44
CA LEU A 90 0.85 -14.01 7.04
C LEU A 90 -0.59 -14.47 6.78
N ILE A 91 -1.58 -13.60 6.95
CA ILE A 91 -2.99 -13.92 6.68
C ILE A 91 -3.18 -14.34 5.22
N THR A 92 -2.56 -13.64 4.26
CA THR A 92 -2.66 -14.01 2.83
C THR A 92 -2.09 -15.40 2.55
N ARG A 93 -1.08 -15.85 3.31
CA ARG A 93 -0.52 -17.21 3.20
C ARG A 93 -1.40 -18.26 3.89
N LEU A 94 -1.87 -17.98 5.10
CA LEU A 94 -2.62 -18.95 5.90
C LEU A 94 -4.08 -19.11 5.46
N ARG A 95 -4.65 -18.05 4.87
CA ARG A 95 -6.08 -17.94 4.54
C ARG A 95 -6.32 -17.55 3.09
N GLY A 96 -5.32 -17.56 2.23
CA GLY A 96 -5.44 -17.15 0.85
C GLY A 96 -4.43 -17.85 -0.06
N ASN A 97 -4.11 -17.24 -1.20
CA ASN A 97 -3.22 -17.83 -2.20
C ASN A 97 -1.77 -17.33 -2.09
N GLY A 98 -1.44 -16.68 -0.96
CA GLY A 98 -0.18 -16.02 -0.73
C GLY A 98 -0.16 -14.57 -1.25
N PRO A 99 0.81 -13.76 -0.78
CA PRO A 99 0.79 -12.32 -0.93
C PRO A 99 0.95 -11.85 -2.37
N PHE A 100 1.66 -12.60 -3.21
CA PHE A 100 1.87 -12.22 -4.61
C PHE A 100 0.58 -12.22 -5.42
N VAL A 101 -0.24 -13.26 -5.23
CA VAL A 101 -1.53 -13.40 -5.90
C VAL A 101 -2.57 -12.48 -5.25
N ASP A 102 -2.76 -12.62 -3.94
CA ASP A 102 -3.85 -11.95 -3.21
C ASP A 102 -3.71 -10.43 -3.18
N LEU A 103 -2.49 -9.91 -3.01
CA LEU A 103 -2.24 -8.46 -2.96
C LEU A 103 -1.82 -7.89 -4.32
N ARG A 104 -1.81 -8.73 -5.38
CA ARG A 104 -1.35 -8.38 -6.74
C ARG A 104 0.05 -7.75 -6.73
N ILE A 105 0.98 -8.38 -6.01
CA ILE A 105 2.39 -7.98 -5.99
C ILE A 105 3.09 -8.65 -7.17
N GLY A 106 3.62 -7.84 -8.06
CA GLY A 106 4.41 -8.30 -9.20
C GLY A 106 5.25 -7.16 -9.77
N TRP A 107 6.40 -7.50 -10.34
CA TRP A 107 7.25 -6.52 -10.97
C TRP A 107 6.75 -6.14 -12.36
N SER A 108 6.72 -4.84 -12.66
CA SER A 108 6.36 -4.32 -13.97
C SER A 108 6.88 -2.90 -14.14
N TRP A 109 7.71 -2.70 -15.17
CA TRP A 109 8.18 -1.36 -15.52
C TRP A 109 7.07 -0.41 -15.95
N ALA A 110 5.97 -0.93 -16.48
CA ALA A 110 4.79 -0.12 -16.78
C ALA A 110 4.18 0.45 -15.49
N ASP A 111 4.13 -0.34 -14.42
CA ASP A 111 3.60 0.10 -13.13
C ASP A 111 4.51 1.11 -12.48
N VAL A 112 5.84 0.90 -12.55
CA VAL A 112 6.84 1.87 -12.08
C VAL A 112 6.66 3.19 -12.82
N LYS A 113 6.50 3.18 -14.15
CA LYS A 113 6.29 4.41 -14.94
C LYS A 113 5.00 5.12 -14.56
N ILE A 114 3.89 4.40 -14.37
CA ILE A 114 2.61 4.99 -13.95
C ILE A 114 2.73 5.54 -12.52
N GLY A 115 3.33 4.77 -11.61
CA GLY A 115 3.58 5.17 -10.24
C GLY A 115 4.47 6.40 -10.14
N LEU A 116 5.54 6.50 -10.94
CA LEU A 116 6.37 7.71 -11.02
C LEU A 116 5.59 8.91 -11.56
N LYS A 117 4.81 8.74 -12.64
CA LYS A 117 4.01 9.82 -13.22
C LYS A 117 3.01 10.37 -12.21
N LEU A 118 2.23 9.50 -11.57
CA LEU A 118 1.25 9.90 -10.56
C LEU A 118 1.92 10.34 -9.27
N GLY A 119 3.09 9.81 -8.95
CA GLY A 119 3.93 10.25 -7.85
C GLY A 119 4.37 11.70 -8.02
N VAL A 120 4.92 12.05 -9.19
CA VAL A 120 5.41 13.41 -9.50
C VAL A 120 4.27 14.41 -9.66
N LEU A 121 3.21 14.05 -10.40
CA LEU A 121 2.01 14.88 -10.50
C LEU A 121 1.35 15.07 -9.13
N GLY A 122 1.29 13.98 -8.36
CA GLY A 122 0.86 13.97 -6.97
C GLY A 122 1.69 14.92 -6.14
N LEU A 123 3.01 14.86 -6.22
CA LEU A 123 3.92 15.70 -5.44
C LEU A 123 3.66 17.20 -5.63
N GLY A 124 3.42 17.64 -6.87
CA GLY A 124 3.05 19.03 -7.14
C GLY A 124 1.71 19.39 -6.50
N PHE A 125 0.71 18.52 -6.67
CA PHE A 125 -0.63 18.71 -6.10
C PHE A 125 -0.63 18.68 -4.57
N THR A 126 0.11 17.75 -3.95
CA THR A 126 0.21 17.60 -2.51
C THR A 126 1.04 18.71 -1.88
N SER A 127 2.06 19.23 -2.57
CA SER A 127 2.80 20.40 -2.09
C SER A 127 1.93 21.64 -2.07
N LEU A 128 1.11 21.84 -3.12
CA LEU A 128 0.11 22.92 -3.13
C LEU A 128 -0.93 22.73 -2.05
N ALA A 129 -1.45 21.50 -1.87
CA ALA A 129 -2.41 21.18 -0.83
C ALA A 129 -1.83 21.40 0.57
N ALA A 130 -0.58 21.00 0.80
CA ALA A 130 0.13 21.24 2.06
C ALA A 130 0.29 22.74 2.31
N TYR A 131 0.70 23.51 1.31
CA TYR A 131 0.78 24.97 1.41
C TYR A 131 -0.57 25.59 1.80
N VAL A 132 -1.64 25.28 1.06
CA VAL A 132 -2.99 25.81 1.36
C VAL A 132 -3.46 25.36 2.74
N TRP A 133 -3.25 24.09 3.09
CA TRP A 133 -3.60 23.55 4.39
C TRP A 133 -2.89 24.29 5.51
N THR A 134 -1.58 24.52 5.40
CA THR A 134 -0.79 25.31 6.35
C THR A 134 -1.33 26.72 6.52
N GLN A 135 -1.77 27.39 5.45
CA GLN A 135 -2.42 28.70 5.54
C GLN A 135 -3.77 28.65 6.27
N VAL A 136 -4.50 27.54 6.18
CA VAL A 136 -5.82 27.36 6.82
C VAL A 136 -5.71 27.01 8.29
N VAL A 137 -4.80 26.09 8.65
CA VAL A 137 -4.65 25.62 10.04
C VAL A 137 -3.68 26.46 10.87
N GLY A 138 -2.86 27.29 10.22
CA GLY A 138 -1.80 28.07 10.84
C GLY A 138 -0.50 27.27 11.00
N ASN A 139 0.64 27.93 10.87
CA ASN A 139 1.97 27.30 10.91
C ASN A 139 2.21 26.48 12.19
N GLU A 140 1.72 26.96 13.34
CA GLU A 140 1.83 26.29 14.65
C GLU A 140 1.11 24.94 14.71
N ASN A 141 0.05 24.75 13.91
CA ASN A 141 -0.69 23.49 13.83
C ASN A 141 -0.26 22.64 12.63
N ALA A 142 0.63 23.16 11.78
CA ALA A 142 1.02 22.56 10.51
C ALA A 142 2.17 21.54 10.64
N THR A 143 2.16 20.74 11.70
CA THR A 143 3.19 19.73 11.99
C THR A 143 2.63 18.31 11.90
N SER A 144 3.51 17.34 11.73
CA SER A 144 3.18 15.92 11.86
C SER A 144 3.68 15.39 13.20
N ALA A 145 3.07 14.33 13.72
CA ALA A 145 3.49 13.67 14.96
C ALA A 145 4.98 13.28 14.90
N ILE A 146 5.46 12.80 13.74
CA ILE A 146 6.87 12.44 13.55
C ILE A 146 7.75 13.69 13.55
N SER A 147 7.35 14.75 12.85
CA SER A 147 8.07 16.02 12.86
C SER A 147 8.17 16.59 14.28
N ALA A 148 7.06 16.63 15.03
CA ALA A 148 7.02 17.11 16.41
C ALA A 148 7.90 16.29 17.38
N LEU A 149 8.07 14.99 17.13
CA LEU A 149 8.95 14.13 17.94
C LEU A 149 10.45 14.39 17.70
N VAL A 150 10.79 15.00 16.57
CA VAL A 150 12.15 15.21 16.08
C VAL A 150 12.54 16.70 16.05
N GLU A 151 11.56 17.60 16.10
CA GLU A 151 11.74 19.04 16.16
C GLU A 151 12.70 19.47 17.27
N ASP A 152 13.69 20.30 16.91
CA ASP A 152 14.78 20.75 17.78
C ASP A 152 15.64 19.63 18.41
N ARG A 153 15.62 18.41 17.86
CA ARG A 153 16.43 17.29 18.35
C ARG A 153 17.44 16.83 17.32
N ARG A 154 18.71 17.00 17.65
CA ARG A 154 19.79 16.39 16.87
C ARG A 154 19.80 14.88 17.07
N MET A 155 19.63 14.16 15.98
CA MET A 155 19.81 12.71 15.93
C MET A 155 21.27 12.37 15.66
N SER A 156 21.70 11.18 16.10
CA SER A 156 22.92 10.61 15.52
C SER A 156 22.71 10.37 14.02
N VAL A 157 23.77 10.44 13.22
CA VAL A 157 23.70 10.19 11.77
C VAL A 157 23.03 8.85 11.48
N SER A 158 23.41 7.80 12.22
CA SER A 158 22.80 6.47 12.07
C SER A 158 21.29 6.46 12.31
N ALA A 159 20.82 7.13 13.37
CA ALA A 159 19.41 7.20 13.70
C ALA A 159 18.62 7.99 12.64
N ALA A 160 19.17 9.13 12.17
CA ALA A 160 18.55 9.94 11.14
C ALA A 160 18.42 9.18 9.81
N VAL A 161 19.47 8.43 9.41
CA VAL A 161 19.44 7.59 8.20
C VAL A 161 18.44 6.44 8.32
N VAL A 162 18.37 5.79 9.49
CA VAL A 162 17.37 4.73 9.74
C VAL A 162 15.95 5.28 9.67
N MET A 163 15.70 6.46 10.26
CA MET A 163 14.41 7.15 10.15
C MET A 163 14.09 7.49 8.68
N PHE A 164 15.04 8.06 7.95
CA PHE A 164 14.88 8.39 6.54
C PHE A 164 14.51 7.16 5.69
N ILE A 165 15.26 6.06 5.81
CA ILE A 165 14.99 4.82 5.08
C ILE A 165 13.60 4.30 5.42
N TYR A 166 13.19 4.37 6.68
CA TYR A 166 11.85 3.95 7.05
C TYR A 166 10.77 4.84 6.44
N LEU A 167 10.82 6.16 6.65
CA LEU A 167 9.79 7.10 6.18
C LEU A 167 9.65 7.10 4.66
N TRP A 168 10.77 7.01 3.94
CA TRP A 168 10.74 7.02 2.48
C TRP A 168 10.44 5.65 1.89
N LEU A 169 11.03 4.56 2.41
CA LEU A 169 11.03 3.27 1.72
C LEU A 169 10.16 2.23 2.43
N VAL A 170 10.45 1.92 3.70
CA VAL A 170 9.86 0.77 4.40
C VAL A 170 8.43 1.04 4.85
N GLY A 171 8.17 2.19 5.47
CA GLY A 171 6.85 2.63 5.93
C GLY A 171 5.82 2.61 4.79
N PRO A 172 6.08 3.30 3.67
CA PRO A 172 5.20 3.26 2.50
C PRO A 172 4.93 1.84 1.97
N ILE A 173 5.93 0.94 1.97
CA ILE A 173 5.70 -0.47 1.58
C ILE A 173 4.73 -1.16 2.56
N CYS A 174 4.97 -1.03 3.85
CA CYS A 174 4.13 -1.64 4.89
C CYS A 174 2.69 -1.10 4.82
N GLU A 175 2.53 0.21 4.70
CA GLU A 175 1.23 0.85 4.59
C GLU A 175 0.48 0.41 3.33
N GLU A 176 1.14 0.37 2.17
CA GLU A 176 0.48 -0.08 0.94
C GLU A 176 0.04 -1.55 1.03
N ILE A 177 0.81 -2.42 1.67
CA ILE A 177 0.40 -3.81 1.96
C ILE A 177 -0.90 -3.85 2.77
N ILE A 178 -1.02 -3.01 3.81
CA ILE A 178 -2.18 -2.97 4.70
C ILE A 178 -3.40 -2.38 3.97
N TYR A 179 -3.26 -1.19 3.37
CA TYR A 179 -4.40 -0.42 2.87
C TYR A 179 -4.74 -0.73 1.39
N ARG A 180 -3.75 -0.78 0.50
CA ARG A 180 -3.96 -1.00 -0.97
C ARG A 180 -3.83 -2.46 -1.38
N GLY A 181 -3.33 -3.29 -0.46
CA GLY A 181 -3.37 -4.74 -0.51
C GLY A 181 -4.58 -5.29 0.24
N LEU A 182 -4.46 -5.44 1.57
CA LEU A 182 -5.39 -6.20 2.39
C LEU A 182 -6.79 -5.55 2.48
N LEU A 183 -6.87 -4.29 2.91
CA LEU A 183 -8.15 -3.57 2.98
C LEU A 183 -8.81 -3.48 1.59
N TRP A 184 -8.04 -3.13 0.57
CA TRP A 184 -8.51 -3.06 -0.80
C TRP A 184 -9.17 -4.37 -1.25
N GLY A 185 -8.48 -5.51 -1.09
CA GLY A 185 -9.02 -6.82 -1.47
C GLY A 185 -10.23 -7.22 -0.61
N ALA A 186 -10.25 -6.83 0.67
CA ALA A 186 -11.40 -7.06 1.53
C ALA A 186 -12.64 -6.28 1.06
N VAL A 187 -12.46 -5.05 0.57
CA VAL A 187 -13.54 -4.21 0.02
C VAL A 187 -14.00 -4.73 -1.33
N GLU A 188 -13.09 -5.09 -2.25
CA GLU A 188 -13.45 -5.66 -3.57
C GLU A 188 -14.32 -6.92 -3.44
N ARG A 189 -14.18 -7.69 -2.35
CA ARG A 189 -14.96 -8.91 -2.09
C ARG A 189 -16.40 -8.66 -1.63
N LEU A 190 -16.75 -7.46 -1.19
CA LEU A 190 -18.13 -7.14 -0.81
C LEU A 190 -19.06 -7.23 -2.03
N THR A 191 -20.36 -7.31 -1.80
CA THR A 191 -21.34 -7.39 -2.89
C THR A 191 -21.46 -6.04 -3.59
N TRP A 192 -20.91 -5.94 -4.80
CA TRP A 192 -21.00 -4.76 -5.65
C TRP A 192 -21.85 -5.03 -6.89
N ARG A 193 -22.48 -3.98 -7.42
CA ARG A 193 -23.25 -4.09 -8.68
C ARG A 193 -22.36 -4.46 -9.87
N THR A 194 -21.13 -3.98 -9.89
CA THR A 194 -20.12 -4.31 -10.91
C THR A 194 -18.71 -4.27 -10.28
N GLU A 195 -17.77 -4.97 -10.91
CA GLU A 195 -16.34 -4.92 -10.56
C GLU A 195 -15.78 -3.48 -10.52
N ARG A 196 -16.28 -2.61 -11.41
CA ARG A 196 -15.88 -1.19 -11.44
C ARG A 196 -16.31 -0.48 -10.16
N TRP A 197 -17.52 -0.71 -9.67
CA TRP A 197 -17.99 -0.13 -8.41
C TRP A 197 -17.21 -0.68 -7.22
N GLY A 198 -16.86 -1.96 -7.22
CA GLY A 198 -16.00 -2.55 -6.18
C GLY A 198 -14.62 -1.91 -6.13
N ARG A 199 -14.00 -1.68 -7.29
CA ARG A 199 -12.70 -0.98 -7.38
C ARG A 199 -12.77 0.47 -6.92
N ILE A 200 -13.82 1.20 -7.29
CA ILE A 200 -14.04 2.59 -6.84
C ILE A 200 -14.25 2.62 -5.33
N ALA A 201 -15.06 1.72 -4.79
CA ALA A 201 -15.27 1.62 -3.34
C ALA A 201 -13.96 1.29 -2.61
N ALA A 202 -13.16 0.34 -3.12
CA ALA A 202 -11.86 0.01 -2.55
C ALA A 202 -10.91 1.21 -2.57
N PHE A 203 -10.90 1.99 -3.66
CA PHE A 203 -10.16 3.24 -3.74
C PHE A 203 -10.60 4.25 -2.67
N LEU A 204 -11.90 4.53 -2.56
CA LEU A 204 -12.41 5.53 -1.61
C LEU A 204 -12.21 5.09 -0.16
N VAL A 205 -12.56 3.85 0.18
CA VAL A 205 -12.44 3.31 1.54
C VAL A 205 -10.97 3.21 1.97
N SER A 206 -10.08 2.66 1.14
CA SER A 206 -8.67 2.57 1.50
C SER A 206 -8.01 3.95 1.65
N THR A 207 -8.40 4.93 0.83
CA THR A 207 -7.93 6.32 0.93
C THR A 207 -8.40 6.97 2.23
N ALA A 208 -9.69 6.84 2.55
CA ALA A 208 -10.26 7.42 3.77
C ALA A 208 -9.69 6.77 5.03
N VAL A 209 -9.62 5.44 5.08
CA VAL A 209 -9.10 4.71 6.24
C VAL A 209 -7.60 4.94 6.43
N PHE A 210 -6.81 4.99 5.35
CA PHE A 210 -5.40 5.39 5.41
C PHE A 210 -5.20 6.78 6.04
N ALA A 211 -6.00 7.77 5.63
CA ALA A 211 -5.87 9.12 6.16
C ALA A 211 -6.33 9.21 7.64
N ALA A 212 -7.36 8.45 8.02
CA ALA A 212 -7.91 8.43 9.37
C ALA A 212 -7.04 7.63 10.36
N SER A 213 -6.34 6.58 9.90
CA SER A 213 -5.52 5.71 10.77
C SER A 213 -4.28 6.40 11.33
N HIS A 214 -3.92 7.56 10.79
CA HIS A 214 -2.87 8.41 11.35
C HIS A 214 -3.30 9.09 12.67
N LEU A 215 -4.60 9.15 12.97
CA LEU A 215 -5.15 9.73 14.20
C LEU A 215 -4.74 11.19 14.44
N GLU A 216 -4.57 11.95 13.35
CA GLU A 216 -4.21 13.38 13.36
C GLU A 216 -5.36 14.21 12.75
N PRO A 217 -6.40 14.61 13.51
CA PRO A 217 -7.65 15.15 12.95
C PRO A 217 -7.48 16.30 11.95
N LEU A 218 -6.57 17.24 12.23
CA LEU A 218 -6.27 18.35 11.31
C LEU A 218 -5.58 17.85 10.04
N ARG A 219 -4.56 17.00 10.19
CA ARG A 219 -3.74 16.49 9.10
C ARG A 219 -4.45 15.44 8.26
N THR A 220 -5.46 14.75 8.79
CA THR A 220 -6.30 13.79 8.05
C THR A 220 -6.87 14.44 6.78
N THR A 221 -7.25 15.72 6.80
CA THR A 221 -7.74 16.43 5.61
C THR A 221 -6.67 16.54 4.51
N LEU A 222 -5.42 16.84 4.89
CA LEU A 222 -4.29 16.85 3.98
C LEU A 222 -3.94 15.44 3.49
N LEU A 223 -3.96 14.45 4.38
CA LEU A 223 -3.66 13.05 4.05
C LEU A 223 -4.68 12.45 3.07
N LEU A 224 -5.95 12.84 3.15
CA LEU A 224 -6.96 12.47 2.14
C LEU A 224 -6.53 12.92 0.74
N VAL A 225 -6.02 14.15 0.62
CA VAL A 225 -5.57 14.72 -0.65
C VAL A 225 -4.31 14.00 -1.14
N ILE A 226 -3.35 13.74 -0.23
CA ILE A 226 -2.10 13.00 -0.53
C ILE A 226 -2.38 11.57 -1.00
N ALA A 227 -3.36 10.91 -0.40
CA ALA A 227 -3.69 9.53 -0.69
C ALA A 227 -4.35 9.33 -2.07
N ILE A 228 -4.89 10.38 -2.70
CA ILE A 228 -5.53 10.30 -4.02
C ILE A 228 -4.58 9.82 -5.13
N PRO A 229 -3.45 10.49 -5.44
CA PRO A 229 -2.54 10.03 -6.49
C PRO A 229 -1.99 8.62 -6.23
N ILE A 230 -1.78 8.26 -4.96
CA ILE A 230 -1.33 6.93 -4.53
C ILE A 230 -2.39 5.87 -4.85
N GLY A 231 -3.63 6.10 -4.42
CA GLY A 231 -4.76 5.21 -4.70
C GLY A 231 -5.08 5.13 -6.19
N LEU A 232 -4.96 6.22 -6.95
CA LEU A 232 -5.14 6.22 -8.41
C LEU A 232 -4.09 5.34 -9.10
N ALA A 233 -2.85 5.33 -8.63
CA ALA A 233 -1.84 4.43 -9.17
C ALA A 233 -2.24 2.96 -9.00
N ARG A 234 -2.87 2.59 -7.88
CA ARG A 234 -3.47 1.25 -7.68
C ARG A 234 -4.63 1.00 -8.66
N VAL A 235 -5.53 1.97 -8.86
CA VAL A 235 -6.68 1.87 -9.78
C VAL A 235 -6.21 1.59 -11.22
N PHE A 236 -5.22 2.34 -11.70
CA PHE A 236 -4.76 2.28 -13.09
C PHE A 236 -3.85 1.09 -13.37
N THR A 237 -2.98 0.71 -12.43
CA THR A 237 -2.06 -0.41 -12.65
C THR A 237 -2.69 -1.77 -12.34
N GLY A 238 -3.70 -1.81 -11.46
CA GLY A 238 -4.26 -3.07 -11.00
C GLY A 238 -3.27 -3.91 -10.19
N ARG A 239 -2.08 -3.40 -9.85
CA ARG A 239 -1.06 -4.06 -9.01
C ARG A 239 -0.56 -3.12 -7.90
N LEU A 240 0.06 -3.68 -6.87
CA LEU A 240 0.49 -2.90 -5.70
C LEU A 240 1.72 -2.02 -5.98
N LEU A 241 2.60 -2.45 -6.89
CA LEU A 241 3.86 -1.76 -7.17
C LEU A 241 3.66 -0.31 -7.61
N GLY A 242 2.64 -0.03 -8.43
CA GLY A 242 2.36 1.33 -8.89
C GLY A 242 2.05 2.29 -7.74
N SER A 243 1.26 1.85 -6.76
CA SER A 243 0.92 2.68 -5.60
C SER A 243 2.08 2.81 -4.63
N ILE A 244 2.88 1.76 -4.41
CA ILE A 244 4.14 1.83 -3.64
C ILE A 244 5.06 2.91 -4.21
N VAL A 245 5.30 2.90 -5.52
CA VAL A 245 6.18 3.89 -6.16
C VAL A 245 5.61 5.30 -6.02
N ALA A 246 4.31 5.49 -6.27
CA ALA A 246 3.67 6.80 -6.12
C ALA A 246 3.76 7.32 -4.66
N HIS A 247 3.58 6.42 -3.69
CA HIS A 247 3.70 6.73 -2.27
C HIS A 247 5.13 7.14 -1.91
N GLN A 248 6.13 6.35 -2.31
CA GLN A 248 7.54 6.64 -2.07
C GLN A 248 7.96 8.00 -2.66
N VAL A 249 7.48 8.35 -3.86
CA VAL A 249 7.74 9.68 -4.45
C VAL A 249 7.15 10.80 -3.59
N ASN A 250 5.93 10.62 -3.09
CA ASN A 250 5.26 11.63 -2.25
C ASN A 250 5.84 11.72 -0.82
N ASN A 251 6.50 10.66 -0.34
CA ASN A 251 7.17 10.64 0.95
C ASN A 251 8.66 11.02 0.89
N PHE A 252 9.28 11.02 -0.30
CA PHE A 252 10.69 11.30 -0.44
C PHE A 252 11.06 12.71 0.05
N LEU A 253 10.38 13.76 -0.43
CA LEU A 253 10.69 15.13 0.00
C LEU A 253 10.48 15.34 1.52
N PRO A 254 9.33 14.97 2.13
CA PRO A 254 9.18 15.04 3.58
C PRO A 254 10.25 14.28 4.36
N ALA A 255 10.63 13.08 3.90
CA ALA A 255 11.66 12.28 4.54
C ALA A 255 13.05 12.94 4.45
N VAL A 256 13.40 13.55 3.30
CA VAL A 256 14.62 14.34 3.15
C VAL A 256 14.60 15.56 4.07
N THR A 257 13.49 16.28 4.16
CA THR A 257 13.35 17.42 5.09
C THR A 257 13.60 17.00 6.53
N ILE A 258 12.96 15.91 6.98
CA ILE A 258 13.17 15.35 8.32
C ILE A 258 14.63 14.95 8.52
N LEU A 259 15.27 14.30 7.54
CA LEU A 259 16.69 13.92 7.61
C LEU A 259 17.58 15.14 7.82
N LEU A 260 17.43 16.18 7.00
CA LEU A 260 18.24 17.40 7.08
C LEU A 260 18.01 18.16 8.38
N ALA A 261 16.76 18.26 8.82
CA ALA A 261 16.40 18.87 10.10
C ALA A 261 16.99 18.12 11.29
N SER A 262 16.88 16.78 11.29
CA SER A 262 17.43 15.90 12.32
C SER A 262 18.96 15.99 12.46
N LEU A 263 19.65 16.34 11.37
CA LEU A 263 21.10 16.54 11.33
C LEU A 263 21.51 17.99 11.68
N GLY A 264 20.55 18.90 11.86
CA GLY A 264 20.79 20.32 12.11
C GLY A 264 21.30 21.09 10.89
N ILE A 265 21.03 20.59 9.69
CA ILE A 265 21.41 21.21 8.41
C ILE A 265 20.32 22.18 7.91
N ALA A 266 19.06 21.92 8.26
CA ALA A 266 17.90 22.75 7.92
C ALA A 266 16.98 22.92 9.15
N ALA A 267 16.07 23.89 9.09
CA ALA A 267 14.96 24.06 10.04
C ALA A 267 13.62 23.78 9.33
N PHE A 268 12.57 23.51 10.11
CA PHE A 268 11.20 23.31 9.60
C PHE A 268 10.57 24.62 9.12
#